data_AF-A0A6N2LKZ2-F1
#
_entry.id   AF-A0A6N2LKZ2-F1
#
_cell.length_a   1.000
_cell.length_b   1.000
_cell.length_c   1.000
_cell.angle_alpha   90.00
_cell.angle_beta   90.00
_cell.angle_gamma   90.00
#
_symmetry.space_group_name_H-M   'P 1'
#
loop_
_entity.id
_entity.type
_entity.pdbx_description
1 polymer ?
#
loop_
_entity_poly.entity_id
_entity_poly.type
_entity_poly.pdbx_seq_one_letter_code
_entity_poly.pdbx_strand_id
1 'polypeptide(L)'
;MKTMAIACAPPLFSPPLNVNLTRLSSSLLLPFCHSSFSPTLSRCCRRPRFLTMASATQSSTQPVSSGDANTDANVFQLIQTHQEKAARLPPVEEIRTFLDQSTRGMLSTFSQKHEGYPSGSMVDFACYADGSPILAVSSLAVHTKDLLANPKCSLLVAKDPEDRTDLVITLHGDAIPVSEKDITAVRTAYLAKLPDSFWVDFGDFQFMRIEPKVVRYVSGVATALLGSGEFRKEEYQTAKVDLIAQFAKPVASHMNRDHAEDTRLIVQHSTSIPSWIQC
;
A
#
# COMPACT_ATOMS: atom_id res chain seq x y z
N MET A 1 -40.08 13.95 59.52
CA MET A 1 -40.96 14.97 58.90
C MET A 1 -40.78 14.80 57.39
N LYS A 2 -41.61 13.98 56.71
CA LYS A 2 -42.78 14.37 55.85
C LYS A 2 -42.40 15.52 54.89
N THR A 3 -42.46 15.36 53.55
CA THR A 3 -43.69 15.14 52.76
C THR A 3 -43.40 14.67 51.30
N MET A 4 -44.21 13.68 50.86
CA MET A 4 -44.82 13.31 49.55
C MET A 4 -44.31 13.97 48.24
N ALA A 5 -43.92 13.24 47.17
CA ALA A 5 -44.64 12.33 46.25
C ALA A 5 -45.65 13.02 45.32
N ILE A 6 -45.53 12.82 43.99
CA ILE A 6 -46.59 12.53 43.00
C ILE A 6 -45.94 12.11 41.66
N ALA A 7 -46.45 11.01 41.11
CA ALA A 7 -46.16 10.44 39.79
C ALA A 7 -47.23 10.86 38.78
N CYS A 8 -46.93 10.86 37.47
CA CYS A 8 -47.90 10.51 36.43
C CYS A 8 -47.26 10.38 35.03
N ALA A 9 -47.49 9.24 34.38
CA ALA A 9 -47.43 8.96 32.94
C ALA A 9 -48.57 7.96 32.64
N PRO A 10 -48.92 7.61 31.38
CA PRO A 10 -48.94 8.33 30.10
C PRO A 10 -50.40 8.37 29.55
N PRO A 11 -50.65 8.56 28.24
CA PRO A 11 -51.20 7.39 27.53
C PRO A 11 -50.71 7.19 26.08
N LEU A 12 -50.80 5.91 25.69
CA LEU A 12 -50.77 5.34 24.35
C LEU A 12 -51.97 5.81 23.50
N PHE A 13 -51.79 5.95 22.18
CA PHE A 13 -52.70 5.44 21.14
C PHE A 13 -52.13 5.71 19.73
N SER A 14 -52.07 4.65 18.91
CA SER A 14 -51.87 4.65 17.45
C SER A 14 -52.93 3.70 16.85
N PRO A 15 -52.99 3.48 15.52
CA PRO A 15 -53.44 4.31 14.40
C PRO A 15 -54.74 3.65 13.84
N PRO A 16 -55.12 3.50 12.53
CA PRO A 16 -54.54 3.87 11.23
C PRO A 16 -55.48 4.69 10.33
N LEU A 17 -55.01 5.18 9.18
CA LEU A 17 -55.80 5.18 7.95
C LEU A 17 -54.90 5.33 6.71
N ASN A 18 -55.18 4.41 5.80
CA ASN A 18 -54.59 4.14 4.51
C ASN A 18 -55.33 5.00 3.48
N VAL A 19 -54.62 5.79 2.67
CA VAL A 19 -55.17 6.36 1.44
C VAL A 19 -54.22 6.07 0.29
N ASN A 20 -54.64 5.10 -0.50
CA ASN A 20 -54.20 4.81 -1.85
C ASN A 20 -54.76 5.91 -2.77
N LEU A 21 -53.91 6.62 -3.52
CA LEU A 21 -54.36 7.35 -4.70
C LEU A 21 -53.48 6.98 -5.90
N THR A 22 -54.13 6.29 -6.81
CA THR A 22 -53.69 5.93 -8.15
C THR A 22 -53.46 7.15 -9.04
N ARG A 23 -52.39 7.06 -9.85
CA ARG A 23 -52.21 7.55 -11.23
C ARG A 23 -52.83 8.90 -11.61
N LEU A 24 -51.96 9.84 -11.97
CA LEU A 24 -52.14 10.65 -13.18
C LEU A 24 -50.80 10.85 -13.89
N SER A 25 -50.78 10.39 -15.13
CA SER A 25 -49.77 10.64 -16.15
C SER A 25 -49.61 12.12 -16.43
N SER A 26 -48.38 12.60 -16.63
CA SER A 26 -48.09 13.71 -17.53
C SER A 26 -46.64 13.66 -17.98
N SER A 27 -46.49 13.24 -19.23
CA SER A 27 -45.29 13.36 -20.05
C SER A 27 -44.98 14.84 -20.26
N LEU A 28 -43.80 15.29 -19.83
CA LEU A 28 -43.19 16.52 -20.31
C LEU A 28 -41.77 16.18 -20.74
N LEU A 29 -41.67 16.00 -22.06
CA LEU A 29 -40.47 15.88 -22.86
C LEU A 29 -39.87 17.27 -23.11
N LEU A 30 -38.54 17.26 -23.25
CA LEU A 30 -37.63 18.17 -23.98
C LEU A 30 -36.76 19.13 -23.14
N PRO A 31 -35.55 19.49 -23.62
CA PRO A 31 -34.88 19.05 -24.84
C PRO A 31 -33.51 18.37 -24.61
N PHE A 32 -33.30 17.28 -25.35
CA PHE A 32 -31.97 16.82 -25.73
C PHE A 32 -31.27 17.92 -26.55
N CYS A 33 -30.12 18.40 -26.08
CA CYS A 33 -29.21 19.16 -26.92
C CYS A 33 -28.58 18.21 -27.95
N HIS A 34 -29.07 18.32 -29.18
CA HIS A 34 -28.38 17.84 -30.37
C HIS A 34 -27.16 18.74 -30.64
N SER A 35 -25.95 18.19 -30.52
CA SER A 35 -24.79 18.68 -31.26
C SER A 35 -24.50 17.70 -32.38
N SER A 36 -24.94 18.04 -33.59
CA SER A 36 -24.69 17.27 -34.80
C SER A 36 -23.27 17.51 -35.32
N PHE A 37 -22.52 16.41 -35.40
CA PHE A 37 -21.67 15.98 -36.51
C PHE A 37 -20.75 16.99 -37.21
N SER A 38 -19.44 16.72 -37.11
CA SER A 38 -18.60 16.50 -38.30
C SER A 38 -17.46 15.52 -37.97
N PRO A 39 -17.42 14.31 -38.58
CA PRO A 39 -16.30 13.40 -38.47
C PRO A 39 -15.34 13.67 -39.62
N THR A 40 -14.13 14.12 -39.31
CA THR A 40 -13.04 14.13 -40.28
C THR A 40 -12.61 12.68 -40.54
N LEU A 41 -12.93 12.21 -41.73
CA LEU A 41 -12.48 10.95 -42.33
C LEU A 41 -10.94 10.92 -42.43
N SER A 42 -10.28 10.31 -41.45
CA SER A 42 -8.91 9.83 -41.62
C SER A 42 -8.95 8.42 -42.18
N ARG A 43 -8.80 8.34 -43.50
CA ARG A 43 -8.73 7.12 -44.31
C ARG A 43 -7.83 6.06 -43.68
N CYS A 44 -8.43 4.92 -43.38
CA CYS A 44 -7.76 3.64 -43.21
C CYS A 44 -7.24 3.20 -44.59
N CYS A 45 -6.01 3.58 -44.94
CA CYS A 45 -5.33 3.04 -46.11
C CYS A 45 -4.59 1.75 -45.72
N ARG A 46 -5.29 0.62 -45.83
CA ARG A 46 -4.64 -0.68 -46.07
C ARG A 46 -3.94 -0.61 -47.42
N ARG A 47 -2.62 -0.79 -47.44
CA ARG A 47 -1.89 -1.23 -48.64
C ARG A 47 -0.99 -2.43 -48.32
N PRO A 48 -0.89 -3.39 -49.25
CA PRO A 48 -0.22 -4.66 -49.03
C PRO A 48 1.29 -4.48 -49.19
N ARG A 49 2.09 -5.20 -48.40
CA ARG A 49 3.52 -5.34 -48.66
C ARG A 49 3.90 -6.82 -48.68
N PHE A 50 4.10 -7.26 -49.91
CA PHE A 50 4.99 -8.30 -50.40
C PHE A 50 5.88 -9.00 -49.36
N LEU A 51 5.69 -10.31 -49.26
CA LEU A 51 6.69 -11.25 -48.76
C LEU A 51 7.98 -11.08 -49.58
N THR A 52 9.01 -10.53 -48.96
CA THR A 52 10.34 -10.44 -49.53
C THR A 52 11.24 -11.37 -48.73
N MET A 53 11.81 -12.38 -49.40
CA MET A 53 12.82 -13.28 -48.85
C MET A 53 14.06 -12.45 -48.50
N ALA A 54 14.38 -12.36 -47.21
CA ALA A 54 15.61 -11.73 -46.76
C ALA A 54 16.77 -12.74 -46.86
N SER A 55 17.71 -12.39 -47.73
CA SER A 55 18.98 -13.08 -47.95
C SER A 55 19.83 -13.12 -46.68
N ALA A 56 20.55 -14.22 -46.47
CA ALA A 56 21.49 -14.41 -45.39
C ALA A 56 22.57 -13.32 -45.41
N THR A 57 22.57 -12.47 -44.39
CA THR A 57 23.68 -11.55 -44.10
C THR A 57 24.57 -12.22 -43.07
N GLN A 58 25.86 -12.23 -43.38
CA GLN A 58 26.92 -12.82 -42.58
C GLN A 58 26.92 -12.21 -41.17
N SER A 59 26.75 -13.06 -40.16
CA SER A 59 27.05 -12.72 -38.77
C SER A 59 28.54 -12.46 -38.66
N SER A 60 28.92 -11.19 -38.58
CA SER A 60 30.23 -10.81 -38.08
C SER A 60 30.26 -11.16 -36.59
N THR A 61 31.03 -12.17 -36.23
CA THR A 61 31.39 -12.50 -34.86
C THR A 61 32.07 -11.28 -34.21
N GLN A 62 31.28 -10.46 -33.51
CA GLN A 62 31.79 -9.59 -32.47
C GLN A 62 32.31 -10.49 -31.34
N PRO A 63 33.54 -10.29 -30.84
CA PRO A 63 34.01 -11.06 -29.71
C PRO A 63 33.14 -10.65 -28.50
N VAL A 64 32.36 -11.60 -27.99
CA VAL A 64 31.84 -11.53 -26.63
C VAL A 64 33.07 -11.39 -25.76
N SER A 65 33.25 -10.21 -25.15
CA SER A 65 34.27 -10.02 -24.13
C SER A 65 34.02 -11.06 -23.06
N SER A 66 34.92 -12.04 -22.98
CA SER A 66 35.01 -12.98 -21.88
C SER A 66 35.38 -12.14 -20.65
N GLY A 67 34.36 -11.56 -20.01
CA GLY A 67 34.48 -11.04 -18.66
C GLY A 67 35.00 -12.19 -17.79
N ASP A 68 36.15 -11.98 -17.17
CA ASP A 68 36.82 -12.96 -16.34
C ASP A 68 35.84 -13.39 -15.24
N ALA A 69 35.26 -14.60 -15.33
CA ALA A 69 34.34 -15.12 -14.32
C ALA A 69 34.94 -15.10 -12.89
N ASN A 70 36.28 -15.04 -12.82
CA ASN A 70 37.06 -14.89 -11.61
C ASN A 70 36.96 -13.46 -11.00
N THR A 71 36.82 -12.43 -11.83
CA THR A 71 36.63 -11.02 -11.41
C THR A 71 35.22 -10.81 -10.86
N ASP A 72 34.20 -11.32 -11.53
CA ASP A 72 32.80 -11.19 -11.07
C ASP A 72 32.55 -11.96 -9.78
N ALA A 73 33.14 -13.16 -9.64
CA ALA A 73 33.10 -13.92 -8.39
C ALA A 73 33.78 -13.19 -7.22
N ASN A 74 34.89 -12.49 -7.49
CA ASN A 74 35.58 -11.66 -6.50
C ASN A 74 34.71 -10.47 -6.04
N VAL A 75 34.06 -9.79 -6.98
CA VAL A 75 33.14 -8.68 -6.68
C VAL A 75 31.95 -9.14 -5.85
N PHE A 76 31.33 -10.27 -6.20
CA PHE A 76 30.21 -10.81 -5.43
C PHE A 76 30.61 -11.11 -3.98
N GLN A 77 31.81 -11.67 -3.78
CA GLN A 77 32.36 -11.94 -2.45
C GLN A 77 32.65 -10.64 -1.67
N LEU A 78 33.12 -9.58 -2.34
CA LEU A 78 33.30 -8.25 -1.73
C LEU A 78 31.96 -7.67 -1.27
N ILE A 79 30.92 -7.74 -2.11
CA ILE A 79 29.57 -7.30 -1.77
C ILE A 79 29.08 -8.06 -0.54
N GLN A 80 29.14 -9.39 -0.54
CA GLN A 80 28.68 -10.19 0.58
C GLN A 80 29.43 -9.84 1.88
N THR A 81 30.76 -9.77 1.82
CA THR A 81 31.61 -9.46 2.99
C THR A 81 31.29 -8.09 3.57
N HIS A 82 31.03 -7.09 2.71
CA HIS A 82 30.63 -5.76 3.14
C HIS A 82 29.23 -5.80 3.77
N GLN A 83 28.25 -6.43 3.11
CA GLN A 83 26.87 -6.53 3.59
C GLN A 83 26.75 -7.28 4.93
N GLU A 84 27.64 -8.21 5.24
CA GLU A 84 27.64 -8.89 6.55
C GLU A 84 28.14 -7.98 7.69
N LYS A 85 28.96 -6.96 7.39
CA LYS A 85 29.64 -6.11 8.38
C LYS A 85 29.05 -4.72 8.52
N ALA A 86 28.37 -4.21 7.50
CA ALA A 86 27.82 -2.87 7.49
C ALA A 86 26.84 -2.68 8.66
N ALA A 87 27.01 -1.59 9.42
CA ALA A 87 26.07 -1.22 10.46
C ALA A 87 24.70 -0.92 9.83
N ARG A 88 23.66 -1.55 10.38
CA ARG A 88 22.27 -1.37 9.96
C ARG A 88 21.35 -1.42 11.17
N LEU A 89 20.12 -0.95 10.99
CA LEU A 89 19.10 -1.10 12.02
C LEU A 89 18.90 -2.60 12.33
N PRO A 90 18.61 -2.96 13.59
CA PRO A 90 18.06 -4.27 13.90
C PRO A 90 16.84 -4.55 13.01
N PRO A 91 16.65 -5.79 12.52
CA PRO A 91 15.56 -6.10 11.59
C PRO A 91 14.18 -5.62 12.05
N VAL A 92 13.84 -5.76 13.35
CA VAL A 92 12.55 -5.31 13.87
C VAL A 92 12.37 -3.78 13.81
N GLU A 93 13.44 -3.00 14.00
CA GLU A 93 13.40 -1.53 13.91
C GLU A 93 13.34 -1.07 12.44
N GLU A 94 14.00 -1.78 11.52
CA GLU A 94 13.87 -1.55 10.08
C GLU A 94 12.42 -1.78 9.62
N ILE A 95 11.82 -2.91 9.99
CA ILE A 95 10.41 -3.24 9.70
C ILE A 95 9.47 -2.20 10.32
N ARG A 96 9.67 -1.84 11.60
CA ARG A 96 8.84 -0.86 12.32
C ARG A 96 8.92 0.53 11.70
N THR A 97 10.10 0.93 11.26
CA THR A 97 10.35 2.22 10.59
C THR A 97 9.69 2.23 9.21
N PHE A 98 9.91 1.20 8.40
CA PHE A 98 9.35 1.16 7.05
C PHE A 98 7.82 1.13 7.04
N LEU A 99 7.18 0.36 7.93
CA LEU A 99 5.72 0.40 8.09
C LEU A 99 5.22 1.79 8.52
N ASP A 100 5.93 2.49 9.41
CA ASP A 100 5.52 3.83 9.86
C ASP A 100 5.50 4.88 8.74
N GLN A 101 6.43 4.75 7.80
CA GLN A 101 6.57 5.68 6.67
C GLN A 101 5.64 5.33 5.50
N SER A 102 5.15 4.10 5.47
CA SER A 102 4.27 3.61 4.42
C SER A 102 2.85 4.09 4.66
N THR A 103 2.15 4.42 3.57
CA THR A 103 0.75 4.89 3.63
C THR A 103 -0.20 4.09 2.76
N ARG A 104 0.30 3.07 2.07
CA ARG A 104 -0.48 2.25 1.15
C ARG A 104 -0.02 0.81 1.18
N GLY A 105 -0.97 -0.12 1.11
CA GLY A 105 -0.70 -1.55 1.08
C GLY A 105 -1.83 -2.34 0.44
N MET A 106 -1.60 -3.65 0.31
CA MET A 106 -2.58 -4.61 -0.17
C MET A 106 -3.18 -5.35 1.03
N LEU A 107 -4.45 -5.08 1.31
CA LEU A 107 -5.21 -5.74 2.36
C LEU A 107 -5.77 -7.07 1.81
N SER A 108 -5.50 -8.15 2.52
CA SER A 108 -6.09 -9.47 2.28
C SER A 108 -7.13 -9.80 3.35
N THR A 109 -8.33 -10.16 2.92
CA THR A 109 -9.50 -10.47 3.78
C THR A 109 -10.10 -11.83 3.39
N PHE A 110 -11.02 -12.35 4.21
CA PHE A 110 -11.87 -13.48 3.83
C PHE A 110 -13.10 -12.96 3.08
N SER A 111 -13.30 -13.38 1.84
CA SER A 111 -14.41 -12.88 1.02
C SER A 111 -15.75 -13.31 1.62
N GLN A 112 -16.57 -12.33 2.01
CA GLN A 112 -17.92 -12.57 2.49
C GLN A 112 -18.84 -13.05 1.36
N LYS A 113 -18.58 -12.61 0.12
CA LYS A 113 -19.39 -12.93 -1.06
C LYS A 113 -18.99 -14.25 -1.72
N HIS A 114 -17.71 -14.61 -1.68
CA HIS A 114 -17.16 -15.81 -2.32
C HIS A 114 -16.58 -16.73 -1.24
N GLU A 115 -17.45 -17.47 -0.57
CA GLU A 115 -17.10 -18.35 0.56
C GLU A 115 -15.93 -19.29 0.20
N GLY A 116 -14.97 -19.41 1.12
CA GLY A 116 -13.76 -20.21 0.94
C GLY A 116 -12.62 -19.52 0.18
N TYR A 117 -12.84 -18.34 -0.41
CA TYR A 117 -11.80 -17.58 -1.11
C TYR A 117 -11.32 -16.37 -0.30
N PRO A 118 -10.02 -16.04 -0.35
CA PRO A 118 -9.54 -14.74 0.09
C PRO A 118 -9.92 -13.66 -0.93
N SER A 119 -9.92 -12.41 -0.48
CA SER A 119 -10.07 -11.21 -1.31
C SER A 119 -8.88 -10.28 -1.07
N GLY A 120 -8.51 -9.53 -2.09
CA GLY A 120 -7.40 -8.58 -2.05
C GLY A 120 -7.87 -7.20 -2.50
N SER A 121 -7.49 -6.15 -1.77
CA SER A 121 -7.78 -4.76 -2.17
C SER A 121 -6.69 -3.80 -1.74
N MET A 122 -6.45 -2.78 -2.56
CA MET A 122 -5.56 -1.68 -2.19
C MET A 122 -6.24 -0.79 -1.15
N VAL A 123 -5.50 -0.45 -0.09
CA VAL A 123 -5.97 0.44 0.98
C VAL A 123 -4.90 1.47 1.31
N ASP A 124 -5.34 2.67 1.66
CA ASP A 124 -4.49 3.66 2.32
C ASP A 124 -4.56 3.45 3.84
N PHE A 125 -3.43 3.61 4.53
CA PHE A 125 -3.32 3.40 5.97
C PHE A 125 -2.34 4.39 6.61
N ALA A 126 -2.40 4.48 7.93
CA ALA A 126 -1.38 5.14 8.74
C ALA A 126 -1.09 4.32 9.98
N CYS A 127 0.18 4.14 10.36
CA CYS A 127 0.50 3.51 11.64
C CYS A 127 0.16 4.44 12.81
N TYR A 128 -0.47 3.90 13.85
CA TYR A 128 -0.59 4.56 15.14
C TYR A 128 0.73 4.50 15.92
N ALA A 129 0.80 5.11 17.10
CA ALA A 129 2.02 5.19 17.90
C ALA A 129 2.61 3.80 18.25
N ASP A 130 1.76 2.79 18.45
CA ASP A 130 2.15 1.40 18.71
C ASP A 130 2.49 0.60 17.44
N GLY A 131 2.45 1.23 16.27
CA GLY A 131 2.70 0.59 14.97
C GLY A 131 1.50 -0.12 14.37
N SER A 132 0.33 -0.10 15.02
CA SER A 132 -0.89 -0.70 14.49
C SER A 132 -1.40 0.09 13.28
N PRO A 133 -1.63 -0.54 12.12
CA PRO A 133 -2.23 0.14 10.96
C PRO A 133 -3.66 0.61 11.24
N ILE A 134 -3.93 1.88 10.95
CA ILE A 134 -5.25 2.50 10.94
C ILE A 134 -5.73 2.58 9.50
N LEU A 135 -6.93 2.06 9.26
CA LEU A 135 -7.66 2.17 8.01
C LEU A 135 -8.86 3.11 8.20
N ALA A 136 -9.14 3.94 7.20
CA ALA A 136 -10.42 4.62 7.07
C ALA A 136 -11.23 3.90 5.98
N VAL A 137 -12.27 3.18 6.38
CA VAL A 137 -13.02 2.28 5.48
C VAL A 137 -14.46 2.74 5.30
N SER A 138 -14.95 2.76 4.06
CA SER A 138 -16.35 3.03 3.75
C SER A 138 -17.20 1.79 3.99
N SER A 139 -18.39 1.93 4.56
CA SER A 139 -19.39 0.86 4.70
C SER A 139 -19.83 0.26 3.36
N LEU A 140 -19.59 0.96 2.24
CA LEU A 140 -19.92 0.49 0.90
C LEU A 140 -18.85 -0.47 0.33
N ALA A 141 -17.60 -0.38 0.79
CA ALA A 141 -16.49 -1.14 0.26
C ALA A 141 -16.61 -2.65 0.56
N VAL A 142 -16.11 -3.47 -0.37
CA VAL A 142 -16.14 -4.94 -0.23
C VAL A 142 -15.30 -5.39 0.96
N HIS A 143 -14.07 -4.87 1.11
CA HIS A 143 -13.21 -5.23 2.23
C HIS A 143 -13.82 -4.88 3.60
N THR A 144 -14.65 -3.84 3.70
CA THR A 144 -15.32 -3.49 4.96
C THR A 144 -16.31 -4.57 5.35
N LYS A 145 -17.10 -5.06 4.38
CA LYS A 145 -18.07 -6.15 4.61
C LYS A 145 -17.34 -7.44 4.98
N ASP A 146 -16.22 -7.71 4.32
CA ASP A 146 -15.35 -8.84 4.64
C ASP A 146 -14.83 -8.75 6.08
N LEU A 147 -14.27 -7.60 6.50
CA LEU A 147 -13.73 -7.39 7.84
C LEU A 147 -14.80 -7.46 8.95
N LEU A 148 -16.01 -6.97 8.67
CA LEU A 148 -17.13 -7.08 9.61
C LEU A 148 -17.61 -8.52 9.79
N ALA A 149 -17.52 -9.35 8.74
CA ALA A 149 -17.85 -10.77 8.81
C ALA A 149 -16.74 -11.60 9.47
N ASN A 150 -15.48 -11.27 9.20
CA ASN A 150 -14.32 -11.89 9.80
C ASN A 150 -13.18 -10.86 9.96
N PRO A 151 -12.80 -10.48 11.19
CA PRO A 151 -11.80 -9.44 11.42
C PRO A 151 -10.38 -9.86 11.02
N LYS A 152 -10.13 -11.16 10.79
CA LYS A 152 -8.80 -11.68 10.46
C LYS A 152 -8.38 -11.22 9.07
N CYS A 153 -7.27 -10.53 9.01
CA CYS A 153 -6.72 -10.00 7.78
C CYS A 153 -5.19 -9.97 7.81
N SER A 154 -4.61 -9.68 6.65
CA SER A 154 -3.22 -9.27 6.55
C SER A 154 -3.03 -8.05 5.67
N LEU A 155 -2.04 -7.23 5.99
CA LEU A 155 -1.63 -6.07 5.24
C LEU A 155 -0.24 -6.32 4.67
N LEU A 156 -0.13 -6.37 3.34
CA LEU A 156 1.14 -6.44 2.63
C LEU A 156 1.60 -5.05 2.24
N VAL A 157 2.86 -4.73 2.51
CA VAL A 157 3.51 -3.46 2.19
C VAL A 157 4.85 -3.76 1.53
N ALA A 158 5.03 -3.30 0.30
CA ALA A 158 6.27 -3.44 -0.46
C ALA A 158 7.00 -2.10 -0.50
N LYS A 159 8.32 -2.11 -0.28
CA LYS A 159 9.16 -0.91 -0.30
C LYS A 159 9.26 -0.31 -1.70
N ASP A 160 9.48 -1.17 -2.68
CA ASP A 160 9.30 -0.86 -4.09
C ASP A 160 8.34 -1.92 -4.68
N PRO A 161 7.11 -1.54 -5.08
CA PRO A 161 6.16 -2.47 -5.67
C PRO A 161 6.63 -3.12 -6.99
N GLU A 162 7.58 -2.49 -7.69
CA GLU A 162 8.12 -2.99 -8.97
C GLU A 162 9.38 -3.84 -8.79
N ASP A 163 10.08 -3.73 -7.64
CA ASP A 163 11.25 -4.54 -7.32
C ASP A 163 10.90 -5.71 -6.39
N ARG A 164 10.82 -6.91 -6.98
CA ARG A 164 10.59 -8.16 -6.24
C ARG A 164 11.70 -8.53 -5.26
N THR A 165 12.88 -7.93 -5.41
CA THR A 165 14.06 -8.22 -4.59
C THR A 165 14.15 -7.32 -3.36
N ASP A 166 13.42 -6.21 -3.29
CA ASP A 166 13.41 -5.34 -2.12
C ASP A 166 12.54 -5.92 -0.99
N LEU A 167 12.47 -5.20 0.12
CA LEU A 167 11.73 -5.56 1.32
C LEU A 167 10.22 -5.59 1.08
N VAL A 168 9.61 -6.73 1.41
CA VAL A 168 8.15 -6.92 1.49
C VAL A 168 7.78 -7.36 2.90
N ILE A 169 6.84 -6.65 3.51
CA ILE A 169 6.31 -6.93 4.85
C ILE A 169 4.87 -7.41 4.73
N THR A 170 4.51 -8.44 5.49
CA THR A 170 3.13 -8.89 5.68
C THR A 170 2.78 -8.88 7.18
N LEU A 171 1.95 -7.94 7.59
CA LEU A 171 1.41 -7.83 8.94
C LEU A 171 0.09 -8.59 9.02
N HIS A 172 0.00 -9.60 9.87
CA HIS A 172 -1.24 -10.35 10.14
C HIS A 172 -1.85 -9.86 11.44
N GLY A 173 -3.17 -9.70 11.47
CA GLY A 173 -3.86 -9.18 12.64
C GLY A 173 -5.38 -9.31 12.56
N ASP A 174 -6.04 -8.68 13.52
CA ASP A 174 -7.49 -8.58 13.60
C ASP A 174 -7.88 -7.10 13.46
N ALA A 175 -8.74 -6.77 12.48
CA ALA A 175 -9.23 -5.42 12.26
C ALA A 175 -10.41 -5.14 13.20
N ILE A 176 -10.24 -4.18 14.10
CA ILE A 176 -11.24 -3.82 15.12
C ILE A 176 -11.69 -2.38 14.89
N PRO A 177 -13.01 -2.08 14.92
CA PRO A 177 -13.50 -0.71 14.91
C PRO A 177 -12.88 0.12 16.04
N VAL A 178 -12.46 1.33 15.73
CA VAL A 178 -11.92 2.25 16.72
C VAL A 178 -13.05 2.75 17.63
N SER A 179 -12.80 2.77 18.95
CA SER A 179 -13.79 3.22 19.93
C SER A 179 -14.06 4.72 19.81
N GLU A 180 -15.28 5.16 20.12
CA GLU A 180 -15.65 6.60 20.07
C GLU A 180 -14.70 7.51 20.85
N LYS A 181 -14.13 6.99 21.94
CA LYS A 181 -13.17 7.72 22.79
C LYS A 181 -11.84 7.99 22.09
N ASP A 182 -11.44 7.11 21.18
CA ASP A 182 -10.14 7.15 20.51
C ASP A 182 -10.22 7.76 19.10
N ILE A 183 -11.42 7.91 18.52
CA ILE A 183 -11.62 8.41 17.14
C ILE A 183 -10.86 9.72 16.88
N THR A 184 -10.89 10.69 17.81
CA THR A 184 -10.23 11.99 17.60
C THR A 184 -8.71 11.85 17.49
N ALA A 185 -8.11 11.03 18.35
CA ALA A 185 -6.66 10.79 18.35
C ALA A 185 -6.23 10.01 17.10
N VAL A 186 -6.99 8.97 16.75
CA VAL A 186 -6.77 8.15 15.55
C VAL A 186 -6.90 8.99 14.28
N ARG A 187 -7.95 9.81 14.16
CA ARG A 187 -8.15 10.72 13.03
C ARG A 187 -6.96 11.68 12.87
N THR A 188 -6.47 12.24 13.97
CA THR A 188 -5.31 13.13 13.96
C THR A 188 -4.05 12.42 13.44
N ALA A 189 -3.79 11.20 13.92
CA ALA A 189 -2.67 10.39 13.45
C ALA A 189 -2.79 10.01 11.97
N TYR A 190 -4.00 9.66 11.52
CA TYR A 190 -4.26 9.30 10.12
C TYR A 190 -4.03 10.49 9.18
N LEU A 191 -4.60 11.65 9.48
CA LEU A 191 -4.46 12.86 8.66
C LEU A 191 -3.05 13.46 8.70
N ALA A 192 -2.25 13.18 9.73
CA ALA A 192 -0.84 13.56 9.74
C ALA A 192 -0.03 12.85 8.64
N LYS A 193 -0.44 11.64 8.24
CA LYS A 193 0.19 10.87 7.14
C LYS A 193 -0.52 11.09 5.80
N LEU A 194 -1.84 11.29 5.83
CA LEU A 194 -2.72 11.42 4.66
C LEU A 194 -3.56 12.71 4.76
N PRO A 195 -2.95 13.89 4.56
CA PRO A 195 -3.61 15.18 4.83
C PRO A 195 -4.79 15.49 3.90
N ASP A 196 -4.81 14.93 2.69
CA ASP A 196 -5.85 15.17 1.68
C ASP A 196 -7.10 14.31 1.87
N SER A 197 -7.16 13.46 2.91
CA SER A 197 -8.25 12.52 3.16
C SER A 197 -9.48 13.14 3.84
N PHE A 198 -10.05 14.20 3.27
CA PHE A 198 -11.24 14.88 3.84
C PHE A 198 -12.49 13.97 3.94
N TRP A 199 -12.55 12.91 3.14
CA TRP A 199 -13.67 11.95 3.12
C TRP A 199 -13.77 11.08 4.38
N VAL A 200 -12.75 11.05 5.24
CA VAL A 200 -12.80 10.27 6.49
C VAL A 200 -13.88 10.75 7.47
N ASP A 201 -14.39 11.97 7.27
CA ASP A 201 -15.48 12.57 8.06
C ASP A 201 -16.87 12.29 7.49
N PHE A 202 -16.97 11.59 6.36
CA PHE A 202 -18.26 11.22 5.79
C PHE A 202 -18.93 10.13 6.62
N GLY A 203 -20.26 10.18 6.71
CA GLY A 203 -21.03 9.29 7.59
C GLY A 203 -20.98 7.80 7.21
N ASP A 204 -20.51 7.46 6.01
CA ASP A 204 -20.27 6.08 5.59
C ASP A 204 -18.84 5.60 5.90
N PHE A 205 -17.94 6.45 6.37
CA PHE A 205 -16.58 6.07 6.75
C PHE A 205 -16.45 5.80 8.25
N GLN A 206 -15.62 4.81 8.58
CA GLN A 206 -15.23 4.50 9.96
C GLN A 206 -13.74 4.16 10.03
N PHE A 207 -13.12 4.45 11.18
CA PHE A 207 -11.77 4.00 11.45
C PHE A 207 -11.78 2.56 11.97
N MET A 208 -10.91 1.72 11.41
CA MET A 208 -10.56 0.42 11.95
C MET A 208 -9.06 0.37 12.22
N ARG A 209 -8.67 -0.32 13.30
CA ARG A 209 -7.27 -0.58 13.63
C ARG A 209 -6.99 -2.06 13.45
N ILE A 210 -5.96 -2.41 12.69
CA ILE A 210 -5.45 -3.78 12.62
C ILE A 210 -4.55 -3.99 13.84
N GLU A 211 -4.99 -4.78 14.80
CA GLU A 211 -4.17 -5.16 15.94
C GLU A 211 -3.17 -6.24 15.50
N PRO A 212 -1.85 -5.95 15.50
CA PRO A 212 -0.88 -6.88 14.98
C PRO A 212 -0.81 -8.14 15.84
N LYS A 213 -0.79 -9.30 15.18
CA LYS A 213 -0.53 -10.60 15.81
C LYS A 213 0.88 -11.09 15.51
N VAL A 214 1.28 -10.98 14.24
CA VAL A 214 2.63 -11.33 13.77
C VAL A 214 2.96 -10.46 12.56
N VAL A 215 4.19 -9.96 12.51
CA VAL A 215 4.73 -9.21 11.37
C VAL A 215 5.80 -10.06 10.71
N ARG A 216 5.62 -10.39 9.44
CA ARG A 216 6.57 -11.17 8.65
C ARG A 216 7.24 -10.28 7.62
N TYR A 217 8.48 -10.60 7.27
CA TYR A 217 9.14 -9.93 6.17
C TYR A 217 9.93 -10.92 5.31
N VAL A 218 10.13 -10.53 4.06
CA VAL A 218 11.05 -11.17 3.12
C VAL A 218 11.77 -10.07 2.33
N SER A 219 13.05 -10.29 2.04
CA SER A 219 13.87 -9.41 1.22
C SER A 219 14.84 -10.25 0.40
N GLY A 220 15.30 -9.73 -0.74
CA GLY A 220 16.27 -10.40 -1.61
C GLY A 220 15.72 -11.64 -2.30
N VAL A 221 14.41 -11.71 -2.58
CA VAL A 221 13.81 -12.85 -3.29
C VAL A 221 14.49 -13.02 -4.65
N ALA A 222 14.85 -14.26 -4.98
CA ALA A 222 15.62 -14.62 -6.20
C ALA A 222 17.03 -13.98 -6.28
N THR A 223 17.58 -13.54 -5.15
CA THR A 223 18.99 -13.13 -5.04
C THR A 223 19.73 -14.06 -4.07
N ALA A 224 21.06 -13.97 -4.05
CA ALA A 224 21.88 -14.69 -3.08
C ALA A 224 21.82 -14.09 -1.65
N LEU A 225 21.17 -12.93 -1.47
CA LEU A 225 21.00 -12.23 -0.18
C LEU A 225 19.56 -12.35 0.33
N LEU A 226 18.99 -13.56 0.31
CA LEU A 226 17.64 -13.83 0.80
C LEU A 226 17.57 -13.67 2.33
N GLY A 227 16.76 -12.72 2.79
CA GLY A 227 16.43 -12.51 4.20
C GLY A 227 14.95 -12.77 4.47
N SER A 228 14.64 -13.40 5.59
CA SER A 228 13.25 -13.52 6.06
C SER A 228 13.19 -13.68 7.57
N GLY A 229 12.06 -13.34 8.15
CA GLY A 229 11.82 -13.51 9.57
C GLY A 229 10.41 -13.10 9.98
N GLU A 230 10.12 -13.26 11.26
CA GLU A 230 8.86 -12.83 11.84
C GLU A 230 9.07 -12.28 13.25
N PHE A 231 8.20 -11.34 13.63
CA PHE A 231 8.16 -10.73 14.95
C PHE A 231 6.76 -10.87 15.52
N ARG A 232 6.68 -11.23 16.80
CA ARG A 232 5.41 -11.21 17.55
C ARG A 232 5.00 -9.77 17.85
N LYS A 233 3.74 -9.61 18.25
CA LYS A 233 3.15 -8.32 18.62
C LYS A 233 4.06 -7.53 19.57
N GLU A 234 4.54 -8.14 20.63
CA GLU A 234 5.31 -7.45 21.69
C GLU A 234 6.67 -6.96 21.17
N GLU A 235 7.35 -7.77 20.36
CA GLU A 235 8.62 -7.41 19.72
C GLU A 235 8.45 -6.23 18.76
N TYR A 236 7.39 -6.28 17.94
CA TYR A 236 7.08 -5.22 16.98
C TYR A 236 6.68 -3.90 17.67
N GLN A 237 5.83 -3.96 18.69
CA GLN A 237 5.31 -2.77 19.37
C GLN A 237 6.36 -2.07 20.25
N THR A 238 7.36 -2.80 20.73
CA THR A 238 8.46 -2.24 21.54
C THR A 238 9.61 -1.68 20.71
N ALA A 239 9.71 -2.07 19.43
CA ALA A 239 10.69 -1.53 18.50
C ALA A 239 10.46 -0.04 18.24
N LYS A 240 11.55 0.70 18.08
CA LYS A 240 11.50 2.14 17.84
C LYS A 240 11.51 2.43 16.34
N VAL A 241 10.82 3.49 15.97
CA VAL A 241 10.95 4.09 14.64
C VAL A 241 12.25 4.89 14.61
N ASP A 242 13.04 4.72 13.56
CA ASP A 242 14.22 5.56 13.33
C ASP A 242 13.80 7.00 13.02
N LEU A 243 14.25 7.92 13.87
CA LEU A 243 13.92 9.34 13.80
C LEU A 243 14.59 10.03 12.60
N ILE A 244 15.65 9.45 12.03
CA ILE A 244 16.35 10.02 10.87
C ILE A 244 15.63 9.68 9.57
N ALA A 245 14.92 8.56 9.52
CA ALA A 245 14.26 8.08 8.32
C ALA A 245 13.28 9.11 7.71
N GLN A 246 12.65 9.97 8.51
CA GLN A 246 11.74 11.02 8.02
C GLN A 246 12.40 12.00 7.03
N PHE A 247 13.72 12.13 7.06
CA PHE A 247 14.49 13.00 6.15
C PHE A 247 14.95 12.27 4.88
N ALA A 248 14.65 10.98 4.72
CA ALA A 248 15.16 10.17 3.62
C ALA A 248 14.81 10.73 2.25
N LYS A 249 13.54 11.09 2.01
CA LYS A 249 13.08 11.59 0.70
C LYS A 249 13.80 12.88 0.24
N PRO A 250 13.83 13.97 1.03
CA PRO A 250 14.53 15.19 0.61
C PRO A 250 16.05 14.98 0.46
N VAL A 251 16.69 14.23 1.37
CA VAL A 251 18.14 13.97 1.30
C VAL A 251 18.48 13.13 0.06
N ALA A 252 17.80 12.00 -0.15
CA ALA A 252 18.02 11.13 -1.29
C ALA A 252 17.75 11.86 -2.61
N SER A 253 16.67 12.65 -2.70
CA SER A 253 16.35 13.42 -3.91
C SER A 253 17.44 14.43 -4.26
N HIS A 254 17.99 15.15 -3.28
CA HIS A 254 19.05 16.13 -3.53
C HIS A 254 20.37 15.45 -3.90
N MET A 255 20.77 14.41 -3.15
CA MET A 255 21.99 13.68 -3.42
C MET A 255 21.96 12.98 -4.79
N ASN A 256 20.85 12.33 -5.14
CA ASN A 256 20.74 11.62 -6.41
C ASN A 256 20.71 12.56 -7.63
N ARG A 257 20.18 13.78 -7.48
CA ARG A 257 20.08 14.74 -8.58
C ARG A 257 21.37 15.52 -8.78
N ASP A 258 21.96 16.02 -7.70
CA ASP A 258 23.01 17.04 -7.76
C ASP A 258 24.40 16.47 -7.39
N HIS A 259 24.45 15.31 -6.73
CA HIS A 259 25.67 14.73 -6.10
C HIS A 259 25.83 13.22 -6.35
N ALA A 260 25.40 12.73 -7.51
CA ALA A 260 25.50 11.31 -7.86
C ALA A 260 26.96 10.81 -7.87
N GLU A 261 27.89 11.64 -8.35
CA GLU A 261 29.33 11.31 -8.35
C GLU A 261 29.91 11.23 -6.94
N ASP A 262 29.52 12.14 -6.04
CA ASP A 262 29.96 12.11 -4.63
C ASP A 262 29.48 10.81 -3.97
N THR A 263 28.22 10.43 -4.21
CA THR A 263 27.64 9.17 -3.72
C THR A 263 28.43 7.96 -4.24
N ARG A 264 28.77 7.95 -5.53
CA ARG A 264 29.57 6.88 -6.15
C ARG A 264 30.96 6.75 -5.51
N LEU A 265 31.63 7.87 -5.24
CA LEU A 265 32.94 7.88 -4.59
C LEU A 265 32.88 7.37 -3.14
N ILE A 266 31.83 7.74 -2.40
CA ILE A 266 31.60 7.23 -1.04
C ILE A 266 31.42 5.71 -1.05
N VAL A 267 30.61 5.18 -1.98
CA VAL A 267 30.38 3.74 -2.13
C VAL A 267 31.68 3.02 -2.48
N GLN A 268 32.45 3.52 -3.45
CA GLN A 268 33.74 2.92 -3.83
C GLN A 268 34.73 2.89 -2.69
N HIS A 269 34.86 3.99 -1.94
CA HIS A 269 35.75 4.06 -0.79
C HIS A 269 35.33 3.06 0.29
N SER A 270 34.02 2.92 0.54
CA SER A 270 33.50 2.11 1.64
C SER A 270 33.43 0.61 1.33
N THR A 271 33.29 0.24 0.05
CA THR A 271 33.09 -1.14 -0.39
C THR A 271 34.31 -1.74 -1.11
N SER A 272 35.24 -0.90 -1.57
CA SER A 272 36.33 -1.28 -2.48
C SER A 272 35.86 -1.91 -3.80
N ILE A 273 34.58 -1.75 -4.17
CA ILE A 273 34.03 -2.23 -5.43
C ILE A 273 34.53 -1.31 -6.57
N PRO A 274 35.07 -1.88 -7.67
CA PRO A 274 35.59 -1.08 -8.78
C PRO A 274 34.56 -0.19 -9.46
N SER A 275 35.03 0.96 -9.96
CA SER A 275 34.20 2.01 -10.55
C SER A 275 33.56 1.72 -11.90
N TRP A 276 33.98 0.64 -12.57
CA TRP A 276 33.46 0.24 -13.88
C TRP A 276 32.20 -0.61 -13.79
N ILE A 277 31.82 -1.05 -12.58
CA ILE A 277 30.51 -1.65 -12.32
C ILE A 277 29.50 -0.51 -12.24
N GLN A 278 28.62 -0.41 -13.23
CA GLN A 278 27.44 0.44 -13.15
C GLN A 278 26.44 -0.23 -12.23
N CYS A 279 26.06 0.47 -11.14
CA CYS A 279 24.91 0.14 -10.32
C CYS A 279 23.61 0.51 -11.04
#